data_AF-A0A016VNP0-F1
#
_entry.id   AF-A0A016VNP0-F1
#
_cell.length_a   1.000
_cell.length_b   1.000
_cell.length_c   1.000
_cell.angle_alpha   90.00
_cell.angle_beta   90.00
_cell.angle_gamma   90.00
#
_symmetry.space_group_name_H-M   'P 1'
#
loop_
_entity.id
_entity.type
_entity.pdbx_description
1 polymer ?
#
loop_
_entity_poly.entity_id
_entity_poly.type
_entity_poly.pdbx_seq_one_letter_code
_entity_poly.pdbx_strand_id
1 'polypeptide(L)'
;MSLSRPPPCGLPPFIDKLPADAQKKLQEIWNNYKQGEKCYNEHGLTRELLESLPKDVRRAIFRHPPLPPPLMKEPKDVQDQFRAIFEDRSIPFEEKPKKMHELAQQVLKGDALKKFNEFHNKMEQHKKNMEELAQKLSPEAKQAYDKLSDLRKQKHQIMQSLSESARDELWDMWQARRDSFPRPR
;
A
#
# COMPACT_ATOMS: atom_id res chain seq x y z
N MET A 1 3.91 -8.74 -15.47
CA MET A 1 2.88 -9.53 -14.74
C MET A 1 3.10 -9.30 -13.25
N SER A 2 2.22 -8.55 -12.57
CA SER A 2 2.28 -8.47 -11.11
C SER A 2 1.47 -9.63 -10.56
N LEU A 3 2.13 -10.74 -10.22
CA LEU A 3 1.54 -11.76 -9.36
C LEU A 3 1.50 -11.18 -7.94
N SER A 4 0.50 -10.34 -7.67
CA SER A 4 0.24 -9.89 -6.30
C SER A 4 -0.05 -11.13 -5.47
N ARG A 5 0.79 -11.40 -4.45
CA ARG A 5 0.52 -12.47 -3.49
C ARG A 5 -0.89 -12.27 -2.92
N PRO A 6 -1.68 -13.35 -2.77
CA PRO A 6 -3.00 -13.22 -2.17
C PRO A 6 -2.87 -12.58 -0.78
N PRO A 7 -3.86 -11.77 -0.36
CA PRO A 7 -3.86 -11.19 0.97
C PRO A 7 -3.70 -12.30 2.02
N PRO A 8 -3.03 -12.02 3.16
CA PRO A 8 -2.90 -13.00 4.22
C PRO A 8 -4.30 -13.37 4.77
N CYS A 9 -4.48 -14.63 5.13
CA CYS A 9 -5.67 -15.07 5.85
C CYS A 9 -5.70 -14.45 7.24
N GLY A 10 -6.87 -13.94 7.64
CA GLY A 10 -7.12 -13.35 8.95
C GLY A 10 -7.83 -12.00 8.82
N LEU A 11 -8.15 -11.43 9.98
CA LEU A 11 -8.84 -10.15 10.06
C LEU A 11 -8.03 -9.06 9.32
N PRO A 12 -8.64 -8.33 8.37
CA PRO A 12 -7.92 -7.32 7.61
C PRO A 12 -7.35 -6.19 8.49
N PRO A 13 -6.12 -5.70 8.21
CA PRO A 13 -5.45 -4.68 9.02
C PRO A 13 -6.09 -3.29 8.95
N PHE A 14 -7.14 -3.12 8.15
CA PHE A 14 -7.88 -1.87 7.99
C PHE A 14 -9.24 -1.87 8.69
N ILE A 15 -9.56 -2.88 9.51
CA ILE A 15 -10.86 -2.98 10.16
C ILE A 15 -11.26 -1.68 10.90
N ASP A 16 -10.32 -1.05 11.60
CA ASP A 16 -10.59 0.18 12.37
C ASP A 16 -10.99 1.38 11.52
N LYS A 17 -10.83 1.29 10.19
CA LYS A 17 -11.25 2.32 9.23
C LYS A 17 -12.69 2.12 8.75
N LEU A 18 -13.30 0.99 9.05
CA LEU A 18 -14.67 0.68 8.65
C LEU A 18 -15.69 1.31 9.60
N PRO A 19 -16.89 1.64 9.12
CA PRO A 19 -18.04 1.94 9.96
C PRO A 19 -18.32 0.79 10.96
N ALA A 20 -18.88 1.10 12.13
CA ALA A 20 -19.02 0.14 13.23
C ALA A 20 -19.86 -1.10 12.85
N ASP A 21 -20.86 -0.95 11.98
CA ASP A 21 -21.67 -2.05 11.45
C ASP A 21 -20.84 -2.96 10.53
N ALA A 22 -20.01 -2.37 9.67
CA ALA A 22 -19.10 -3.10 8.79
C ALA A 22 -17.97 -3.79 9.56
N GLN A 23 -17.47 -3.18 10.64
CA GLN A 23 -16.50 -3.83 11.55
C GLN A 23 -17.08 -5.10 12.16
N LYS A 24 -18.31 -5.04 12.68
CA LYS A 24 -18.99 -6.21 13.28
C LYS A 24 -19.17 -7.33 12.27
N LYS A 25 -19.70 -7.01 11.08
CA LYS A 25 -19.86 -8.00 9.99
C LYS A 25 -18.52 -8.61 9.60
N LEU A 26 -17.45 -7.83 9.56
CA LEU A 26 -16.13 -8.35 9.25
C LEU A 26 -15.61 -9.27 10.34
N GLN A 27 -15.81 -8.95 11.62
CA GLN A 27 -15.48 -9.85 12.73
C GLN A 27 -16.27 -11.16 12.65
N GLU A 28 -17.55 -11.10 12.29
CA GLU A 28 -18.40 -12.28 12.09
C GLU A 28 -17.92 -13.16 10.93
N ILE A 29 -17.48 -12.57 9.81
CA ILE A 29 -16.93 -13.33 8.67
C ILE A 29 -15.70 -14.14 9.08
N TRP A 30 -14.83 -13.56 9.92
CA TRP A 30 -13.56 -14.17 10.31
C TRP A 30 -13.61 -14.90 11.67
N ASN A 31 -14.77 -14.95 12.35
CA ASN A 31 -14.87 -15.47 13.73
C ASN A 31 -14.47 -16.94 13.89
N ASN A 32 -14.79 -17.76 12.88
CA ASN A 32 -14.59 -19.20 12.88
C ASN A 32 -13.32 -19.62 12.14
N TYR A 33 -12.59 -18.65 11.57
CA TYR A 33 -11.36 -18.93 10.83
C TYR A 33 -10.26 -19.45 11.76
N LYS A 34 -9.64 -20.57 11.37
CA LYS A 34 -8.50 -21.14 12.09
C LYS A 34 -7.21 -20.95 11.30
N GLN A 35 -6.17 -20.53 12.01
CA GLN A 35 -4.85 -20.29 11.40
C GLN A 35 -4.34 -21.56 10.70
N GLY A 36 -4.01 -21.42 9.41
CA GLY A 36 -3.53 -22.53 8.57
C GLY A 36 -4.60 -23.13 7.66
N GLU A 37 -5.88 -22.81 7.88
CA GLU A 37 -6.96 -23.21 6.95
C GLU A 37 -7.02 -22.28 5.73
N LYS A 38 -7.63 -22.78 4.66
CA LYS A 38 -7.91 -22.02 3.44
C LYS A 38 -9.02 -21.01 3.71
N CYS A 39 -8.75 -19.72 3.45
CA CYS A 39 -9.66 -18.62 3.77
C CYS A 39 -10.39 -18.02 2.54
N TYR A 40 -10.66 -18.83 1.51
CA TYR A 40 -11.22 -18.33 0.25
C TYR A 40 -12.63 -17.74 0.42
N ASN A 41 -13.44 -18.36 1.28
CA ASN A 41 -14.82 -17.92 1.53
C ASN A 41 -14.83 -16.61 2.31
N GLU A 42 -14.00 -16.50 3.34
CA GLU A 42 -13.84 -15.30 4.17
C GLU A 42 -13.33 -14.12 3.33
N HIS A 43 -12.40 -14.37 2.41
CA HIS A 43 -11.97 -13.36 1.45
C HIS A 43 -13.09 -12.97 0.46
N GLY A 44 -13.91 -13.91 0.02
CA GLY A 44 -15.08 -13.65 -0.82
C GLY A 44 -16.09 -12.75 -0.10
N LEU A 45 -16.53 -13.14 1.08
CA LEU A 45 -17.46 -12.38 1.92
C LEU A 45 -16.91 -11.01 2.33
N THR A 46 -15.62 -10.94 2.65
CA THR A 46 -14.96 -9.65 2.93
C THR A 46 -15.01 -8.73 1.70
N ARG A 47 -14.83 -9.27 0.50
CA ARG A 47 -14.92 -8.49 -0.74
C ARG A 47 -16.34 -7.99 -0.97
N GLU A 48 -17.34 -8.85 -0.83
CA GLU A 48 -18.76 -8.48 -0.99
C GLU A 48 -19.17 -7.40 0.02
N LEU A 49 -18.76 -7.55 1.29
CA LEU A 49 -18.97 -6.54 2.31
C LEU A 49 -18.36 -5.21 1.88
N LEU A 50 -17.09 -5.20 1.46
CA LEU A 50 -16.43 -3.98 1.01
C LEU A 50 -17.15 -3.35 -0.19
N GLU A 51 -17.53 -4.14 -1.20
CA GLU A 51 -18.24 -3.66 -2.40
C GLU A 51 -19.60 -3.04 -2.07
N SER A 52 -20.28 -3.54 -1.03
CA SER A 52 -21.54 -2.97 -0.55
C SER A 52 -21.40 -1.62 0.16
N LEU A 53 -20.18 -1.24 0.57
CA LEU A 53 -19.96 0.03 1.27
C LEU A 53 -20.04 1.23 0.31
N PRO A 54 -20.47 2.39 0.82
CA PRO A 54 -20.41 3.66 0.09
C PRO A 54 -19.03 3.91 -0.53
N LYS A 55 -19.01 4.55 -1.72
CA LYS A 55 -17.78 4.76 -2.49
C LYS A 55 -16.73 5.56 -1.70
N ASP A 56 -17.17 6.58 -1.00
CA ASP A 56 -16.37 7.44 -0.12
C ASP A 56 -15.72 6.64 1.03
N VAL A 57 -16.48 5.75 1.67
CA VAL A 57 -15.97 4.85 2.72
C VAL A 57 -14.91 3.91 2.13
N ARG A 58 -15.20 3.28 0.98
CA ARG A 58 -14.22 2.42 0.30
C ARG A 58 -12.94 3.17 -0.07
N ARG A 59 -13.09 4.39 -0.61
CA ARG A 59 -11.93 5.23 -0.96
C ARG A 59 -11.10 5.52 0.29
N ALA A 60 -11.72 5.92 1.41
CA ALA A 60 -11.00 6.21 2.64
C ALA A 60 -10.12 5.04 3.15
N ILE A 61 -10.53 3.78 2.93
CA ILE A 61 -9.75 2.60 3.30
C ILE A 61 -8.44 2.52 2.50
N PHE A 62 -8.51 2.75 1.18
CA PHE A 62 -7.42 2.53 0.22
C PHE A 62 -6.75 3.83 -0.29
N ARG A 63 -7.19 4.99 0.19
CA ARG A 63 -6.75 6.34 -0.24
C ARG A 63 -5.24 6.52 -0.07
N HIS A 64 -4.66 5.92 0.95
CA HIS A 64 -3.26 6.07 1.30
C HIS A 64 -2.51 4.76 1.07
N PRO A 65 -1.25 4.81 0.60
CA PRO A 65 -0.35 3.67 0.66
C PRO A 65 -0.37 3.07 2.08
N PRO A 66 -0.33 1.74 2.21
CA PRO A 66 -0.23 1.12 3.52
C PRO A 66 1.04 1.63 4.20
N LEU A 67 0.93 1.98 5.48
CA LEU A 67 2.12 2.32 6.26
C LEU A 67 3.05 1.10 6.32
N PRO A 68 4.37 1.31 6.39
CA PRO A 68 5.31 0.25 6.72
C PRO A 68 4.85 -0.59 7.92
N PRO A 69 5.02 -1.93 7.91
CA PRO A 69 4.56 -2.79 9.00
C PRO A 69 4.98 -2.35 10.42
N PRO A 70 6.19 -1.81 10.66
CA PRO A 70 6.58 -1.32 11.98
C PRO A 70 5.70 -0.17 12.49
N LEU A 71 5.11 0.63 11.59
CA LEU A 71 4.31 1.81 11.92
C LEU A 71 2.82 1.50 12.09
N MET A 72 2.35 0.33 11.66
CA MET A 72 0.92 0.00 11.72
C MET A 72 0.39 -0.15 13.15
N LYS A 73 1.27 -0.42 14.12
CA LYS A 73 0.92 -0.60 15.53
C LYS A 73 1.13 0.65 16.38
N GLU A 74 1.68 1.71 15.78
CA GLU A 74 1.94 2.95 16.50
C GLU A 74 0.64 3.72 16.75
N PRO A 75 0.62 4.61 17.75
CA PRO A 75 -0.49 5.53 17.97
C PRO A 75 -0.88 6.30 16.70
N LYS A 76 -2.17 6.64 16.57
CA LYS A 76 -2.71 7.25 15.35
C LYS A 76 -2.07 8.60 15.02
N ASP A 77 -1.76 9.39 16.04
CA ASP A 77 -1.03 10.66 15.92
C ASP A 77 0.38 10.47 15.33
N VAL A 78 1.08 9.40 15.70
CA VAL A 78 2.38 9.05 15.11
C VAL A 78 2.18 8.59 13.66
N GLN A 79 1.20 7.71 13.41
CA GLN A 79 0.88 7.24 12.06
C GLN A 79 0.56 8.38 11.09
N ASP A 80 -0.20 9.37 11.54
CA ASP A 80 -0.63 10.51 10.73
C ASP A 80 0.54 11.43 10.37
N GLN A 81 1.56 11.56 11.23
CA GLN A 81 2.81 12.26 10.88
C GLN A 81 3.55 11.58 9.72
N PHE A 82 3.62 10.24 9.70
CA PHE A 82 4.20 9.52 8.56
C PHE A 82 3.33 9.64 7.30
N ARG A 83 2.00 9.62 7.43
CA ARG A 83 1.08 9.85 6.29
C ARG A 83 1.26 11.22 5.67
N ALA A 84 1.49 12.25 6.48
CA ALA A 84 1.75 13.61 6.00
C ALA A 84 2.95 13.66 5.04
N ILE A 85 4.03 12.90 5.31
CA ILE A 85 5.18 12.79 4.39
C ILE A 85 4.78 12.14 3.06
N PHE A 86 3.92 11.12 3.10
CA PHE A 86 3.42 10.47 1.88
C PHE A 86 2.52 11.40 1.06
N GLU A 87 1.75 12.26 1.71
CA GLU A 87 0.78 13.15 1.10
C GLU A 87 1.40 14.46 0.60
N ASP A 88 2.49 14.89 1.23
CA ASP A 88 3.19 16.10 0.84
C ASP A 88 3.73 15.94 -0.60
N ARG A 89 3.17 16.77 -1.47
CA ARG A 89 3.47 16.81 -2.91
C ARG A 89 4.73 17.60 -3.21
N SER A 90 5.20 18.42 -2.26
CA SER A 90 6.46 19.14 -2.39
C SER A 90 7.66 18.21 -2.24
N ILE A 91 7.47 17.01 -1.65
CA ILE A 91 8.53 16.03 -1.41
C ILE A 91 8.60 15.08 -2.61
N PRO A 92 9.73 15.04 -3.34
CA PRO A 92 9.97 14.03 -4.37
C PRO A 92 9.87 12.61 -3.80
N PHE A 93 9.32 11.67 -4.57
CA PHE A 93 9.13 10.29 -4.12
C PHE A 93 10.42 9.64 -3.57
N GLU A 94 11.56 9.90 -4.21
CA GLU A 94 12.87 9.38 -3.81
C GLU A 94 13.38 9.94 -2.48
N GLU A 95 12.90 11.10 -2.05
CA GLU A 95 13.29 11.72 -0.78
C GLU A 95 12.39 11.29 0.39
N LYS A 96 11.19 10.76 0.10
CA LYS A 96 10.25 10.30 1.12
C LYS A 96 10.86 9.25 2.07
N PRO A 97 11.61 8.22 1.59
CA PRO A 97 12.30 7.28 2.47
C PRO A 97 13.21 7.93 3.50
N LYS A 98 14.01 8.92 3.06
CA LYS A 98 14.94 9.64 3.92
C LYS A 98 14.20 10.46 4.97
N LYS A 99 13.18 11.23 4.57
CA LYS A 99 12.36 12.02 5.50
C LYS A 99 11.59 11.15 6.50
N MET A 100 11.10 9.99 6.06
CA MET A 100 10.49 9.02 6.99
C MET A 100 11.50 8.49 8.00
N HIS A 101 12.72 8.20 7.57
CA HIS A 101 13.76 7.74 8.48
C HIS A 101 14.13 8.80 9.51
N GLU A 102 14.28 10.06 9.10
CA GLU A 102 14.52 11.19 10.00
C GLU A 102 13.39 11.37 11.02
N LEU A 103 12.13 11.36 10.56
CA LEU A 103 10.96 11.42 11.45
C LEU A 103 10.95 10.25 12.44
N ALA A 104 11.24 9.03 11.95
CA ALA A 104 11.28 7.84 12.80
C ALA A 104 12.28 7.96 13.94
N GLN A 105 13.48 8.52 13.69
CA GLN A 105 14.46 8.74 14.77
C GLN A 105 13.96 9.74 15.84
N GLN A 106 13.05 10.63 15.49
CA GLN A 106 12.53 11.65 16.40
C GLN A 106 11.34 11.14 17.23
N VAL A 107 10.41 10.43 16.59
CA VAL A 107 9.10 10.12 17.19
C VAL A 107 8.98 8.69 17.70
N LEU A 108 9.71 7.73 17.11
CA LEU A 108 9.67 6.34 17.55
C LEU A 108 10.66 6.10 18.69
N LYS A 109 10.32 5.18 19.59
CA LYS A 109 11.16 4.80 20.73
C LYS A 109 11.16 3.28 20.94
N GLY A 110 12.18 2.78 21.63
CA GLY A 110 12.28 1.36 22.04
C GLY A 110 12.18 0.39 20.87
N ASP A 111 11.33 -0.63 21.03
CA ASP A 111 11.13 -1.71 20.05
C ASP A 111 10.60 -1.22 18.70
N ALA A 112 9.79 -0.16 18.68
CA ALA A 112 9.23 0.40 17.45
C ALA A 112 10.34 0.98 16.57
N LEU A 113 11.23 1.78 17.17
CA LEU A 113 12.38 2.36 16.49
C LEU A 113 13.33 1.27 15.98
N LYS A 114 13.60 0.24 16.79
CA LYS A 114 14.44 -0.90 16.39
C LYS A 114 13.87 -1.60 15.16
N LYS A 115 12.57 -1.96 15.19
CA LYS A 115 11.89 -2.61 14.06
C LYS A 115 11.85 -1.73 12.81
N PHE A 116 11.67 -0.42 12.98
CA PHE A 116 11.72 0.53 11.87
C PHE A 116 13.11 0.56 11.23
N ASN A 117 14.18 0.65 12.03
CA ASN A 117 15.55 0.68 11.53
C ASN A 117 15.93 -0.63 10.81
N GLU A 118 15.51 -1.78 11.34
CA GLU A 118 15.66 -3.07 10.66
C GLU A 118 14.94 -3.11 9.31
N PHE A 119 13.70 -2.60 9.25
CA PHE A 119 12.94 -2.51 8.01
C PHE A 119 13.63 -1.56 7.01
N HIS A 120 14.05 -0.37 7.46
CA HIS A 120 14.75 0.61 6.64
C HIS A 120 16.04 0.02 6.05
N ASN A 121 16.85 -0.65 6.86
CA ASN A 121 18.10 -1.27 6.41
C ASN A 121 17.83 -2.38 5.37
N LYS A 122 16.78 -3.18 5.54
CA LYS A 122 16.38 -4.18 4.53
C LYS A 122 15.97 -3.53 3.21
N MET A 123 15.26 -2.40 3.26
CA MET A 123 14.87 -1.65 2.06
C MET A 123 16.09 -1.05 1.35
N GLU A 124 17.04 -0.48 2.09
CA GLU A 124 18.30 0.04 1.54
C GLU A 124 19.16 -1.07 0.92
N GLN A 125 19.27 -2.23 1.58
CA GLN A 125 19.94 -3.39 1.01
C GLN A 125 19.26 -3.88 -0.26
N HIS A 126 17.92 -3.94 -0.27
CA HIS A 126 17.18 -4.32 -1.47
C HIS A 126 17.43 -3.35 -2.63
N LYS A 127 17.44 -2.03 -2.36
CA LYS A 127 17.78 -1.02 -3.36
C LYS A 127 19.17 -1.23 -3.95
N LYS A 128 20.19 -1.40 -3.10
CA LYS A 128 21.57 -1.68 -3.55
C LYS A 128 21.66 -2.95 -4.39
N ASN A 129 21.02 -4.04 -3.94
CA ASN A 129 21.00 -5.30 -4.69
C ASN A 129 20.35 -5.11 -6.06
N MET A 130 19.28 -4.32 -6.17
CA MET A 130 18.65 -4.03 -7.46
C MET A 130 19.54 -3.18 -8.37
N GLU A 131 20.28 -2.22 -7.82
CA GLU A 131 21.28 -1.43 -8.56
C GLU A 131 22.42 -2.30 -9.09
N GLU A 132 22.94 -3.22 -8.28
CA GLU A 132 23.96 -4.19 -8.70
C GLU A 132 23.44 -5.14 -9.80
N LEU A 133 22.20 -5.61 -9.70
CA LEU A 133 21.57 -6.40 -10.75
C LEU A 133 21.40 -5.58 -12.03
N ALA A 134 21.02 -4.31 -11.93
CA ALA A 134 20.88 -3.42 -13.07
C ALA A 134 22.23 -3.17 -13.78
N GLN A 135 23.34 -3.13 -13.05
CA GLN A 135 24.68 -3.00 -13.63
C GLN A 135 25.11 -4.24 -14.43
N LYS A 136 24.61 -5.43 -14.07
CA LYS A 136 24.91 -6.71 -14.73
C LYS A 136 24.04 -6.97 -15.96
N LEU A 137 23.10 -6.09 -16.29
CA LEU A 137 22.24 -6.23 -17.48
C LEU A 137 23.04 -6.08 -18.78
N SER A 138 22.57 -6.76 -19.83
CA SER A 138 23.06 -6.51 -21.19
C SER A 138 22.74 -5.06 -21.62
N PRO A 139 23.45 -4.49 -22.60
CA PRO A 139 23.20 -3.12 -23.05
C PRO A 139 21.74 -2.87 -23.46
N GLU A 140 21.13 -3.81 -24.19
CA GLU A 140 19.72 -3.74 -24.59
C GLU A 140 18.77 -3.79 -23.37
N ALA A 141 19.01 -4.72 -22.44
CA ALA A 141 18.18 -4.86 -21.25
C ALA A 141 18.32 -3.64 -20.32
N LYS A 142 19.52 -3.07 -20.19
CA LYS A 142 19.78 -1.86 -19.41
C LYS A 142 19.05 -0.66 -20.03
N GLN A 143 19.16 -0.47 -21.34
CA GLN A 143 18.44 0.59 -22.04
C GLN A 143 16.91 0.47 -21.84
N ALA A 144 16.36 -0.74 -21.90
CA ALA A 144 14.95 -0.97 -21.64
C ALA A 144 14.58 -0.70 -20.17
N TYR A 145 15.42 -1.14 -19.22
CA TYR A 145 15.23 -0.91 -17.79
C TYR A 145 15.17 0.59 -17.46
N ASP A 146 16.11 1.38 -18.00
CA ASP A 146 16.18 2.82 -17.77
C ASP A 146 14.92 3.53 -18.32
N LYS A 147 14.50 3.21 -19.56
CA LYS A 147 13.25 3.74 -20.14
C LYS A 147 12.02 3.39 -19.30
N LEU A 148 11.93 2.14 -18.82
CA LEU A 148 10.81 1.71 -17.97
C LEU A 148 10.83 2.40 -16.60
N SER A 149 12.02 2.66 -16.05
CA SER A 149 12.21 3.42 -14.81
C SER A 149 11.74 4.87 -14.97
N ASP A 150 12.14 5.52 -16.06
CA ASP A 150 11.74 6.90 -16.33
C ASP A 150 10.24 7.04 -16.64
N LEU A 151 9.66 6.08 -17.37
CA LEU A 151 8.19 6.04 -17.56
C LEU A 151 7.45 5.92 -16.22
N ARG A 152 7.98 5.17 -15.24
CA ARG A 152 7.38 5.11 -13.90
C ARG A 152 7.46 6.45 -13.18
N LYS A 153 8.59 7.16 -13.28
CA LYS A 153 8.76 8.51 -12.71
C LYS A 153 7.79 9.51 -13.34
N GLN A 154 7.70 9.52 -14.67
CA GLN A 154 6.78 10.39 -15.41
C GLN A 154 5.32 10.11 -15.02
N LYS A 155 4.92 8.83 -14.97
CA LYS A 155 3.59 8.44 -14.48
C LYS A 155 3.33 9.00 -13.08
N HIS A 156 4.31 8.89 -12.17
CA HIS A 156 4.18 9.40 -10.82
C HIS A 156 4.01 10.93 -10.79
N GLN A 157 4.82 11.67 -11.56
CA GLN A 157 4.76 13.12 -11.67
C GLN A 157 3.40 13.60 -12.21
N ILE A 158 2.90 12.97 -13.28
CA ILE A 158 1.56 13.24 -13.82
C ILE A 158 0.53 13.07 -12.71
N MET A 159 0.52 11.91 -12.03
CA MET A 159 -0.44 11.64 -10.95
C MET A 159 -0.34 12.62 -9.77
N GLN A 160 0.86 13.11 -9.44
CA GLN A 160 1.04 14.11 -8.37
C GLN A 160 0.52 15.50 -8.77
N SER A 161 0.66 15.87 -10.05
CA SER A 161 0.23 17.17 -10.57
C SER A 161 -1.29 17.35 -10.67
N LEU A 162 -2.04 16.24 -10.69
CA LEU A 162 -3.50 16.26 -10.78
C LEU A 162 -4.17 16.74 -9.48
N SER A 163 -5.35 17.35 -9.62
CA SER A 163 -6.25 17.60 -8.50
C SER A 163 -6.72 16.29 -7.86
N GLU A 164 -7.21 16.36 -6.62
CA GLU A 164 -7.77 15.18 -5.96
C GLU A 164 -8.96 14.60 -6.75
N SER A 165 -9.89 15.45 -7.21
CA SER A 165 -11.04 15.03 -8.03
C SER A 165 -10.61 14.29 -9.30
N ALA A 166 -9.64 14.83 -10.05
CA ALA A 166 -9.20 14.20 -11.29
C ALA A 166 -8.54 12.82 -11.06
N ARG A 167 -7.81 12.66 -9.96
CA ARG A 167 -7.24 11.36 -9.58
C ARG A 167 -8.32 10.36 -9.20
N ASP A 168 -9.33 10.81 -8.49
CA ASP A 168 -10.46 9.99 -8.08
C ASP A 168 -11.26 9.51 -9.30
N GLU A 169 -11.51 10.39 -10.27
CA GLU A 169 -12.16 10.03 -11.54
C GLU A 169 -11.35 8.99 -12.32
N LEU A 170 -10.03 9.18 -12.44
CA LEU A 170 -9.15 8.20 -13.07
C LEU A 170 -9.18 6.85 -12.33
N TRP A 171 -9.18 6.88 -11.00
CA TRP A 171 -9.23 5.67 -10.19
C TRP A 171 -10.55 4.92 -10.37
N ASP A 172 -11.68 5.63 -10.34
CA ASP A 172 -13.01 5.09 -10.60
C ASP A 172 -13.10 4.44 -11.99
N MET A 173 -12.59 5.11 -13.02
CA MET A 173 -12.54 4.57 -14.38
C MET A 173 -11.70 3.29 -14.44
N TRP A 174 -10.53 3.26 -13.77
CA TRP A 174 -9.70 2.05 -13.73
C TRP A 174 -10.33 0.91 -12.93
N GLN A 175 -11.04 1.19 -11.84
CA GLN A 175 -11.82 0.17 -11.11
C GLN A 175 -12.92 -0.39 -12.00
N ALA A 176 -13.73 0.48 -12.62
CA ALA A 176 -14.80 0.07 -13.52
C ALA A 176 -14.28 -0.80 -14.66
N ARG A 177 -13.13 -0.43 -15.26
CA ARG A 177 -12.47 -1.25 -16.28
C ARG A 177 -12.05 -2.61 -15.74
N ARG A 178 -11.47 -2.68 -14.54
CA ARG A 178 -11.05 -3.95 -13.93
C ARG A 178 -12.26 -4.85 -13.66
N ASP A 179 -13.36 -4.26 -13.20
CA ASP A 179 -14.55 -4.98 -12.80
C ASP A 179 -15.42 -5.36 -14.01
N SER A 180 -15.30 -4.65 -15.15
CA SER A 180 -15.98 -4.99 -16.41
C SER A 180 -15.37 -6.20 -17.13
N PHE A 181 -14.17 -6.66 -16.76
CA PHE A 181 -13.63 -7.89 -17.33
C PHE A 181 -14.37 -9.10 -16.75
N PRO A 182 -15.00 -9.95 -17.59
CA PRO A 182 -15.64 -11.15 -17.10
C PRO A 182 -14.60 -12.02 -16.39
N ARG A 183 -14.81 -12.25 -15.10
CA ARG A 183 -13.94 -13.14 -14.32
C ARG A 183 -14.33 -14.58 -14.66
N PRO A 184 -13.38 -15.46 -15.02
CA PRO A 184 -13.70 -16.87 -15.17
C PRO A 184 -14.30 -17.37 -13.85
N ARG A 185 -15.48 -18.00 -13.94
CA ARG A 185 -16.14 -18.66 -12.80
C ARG A 185 -15.39 -19.92 -12.41
#